data_AF-A0A0S3SST7-F1
#
_entry.id   AF-A0A0S3SST7-F1
#
_cell.length_a   1.000
_cell.length_b   1.000
_cell.length_c   1.000
_cell.angle_alpha   90.00
_cell.angle_beta   90.00
_cell.angle_gamma   90.00
#
_symmetry.space_group_name_H-M   'P 1'
#
loop_
_entity.id
_entity.type
_entity.pdbx_description
1 polymer ?
#
loop_
_entity_poly.entity_id
_entity_poly.type
_entity_poly.pdbx_seq_one_letter_code
_entity_poly.pdbx_strand_id
1 'polypeptide(L)'
;MAKCPSGPFVKFLVSAVHTMEELKLTGNHLKGSRPLLTFSANFEKDAHWKLLKEMLLQIFEVPKDHRKAKPFHDHVFVFSIADDHIWFRNYQISTHHNESDKLPRGGLDKMTLIEV
;
A
#
# COMPACT_ATOMS: atom_id res chain seq x y z
N MET A 1 -14.71 6.28 -8.09
CA MET A 1 -13.49 7.10 -8.02
C MET A 1 -13.59 8.20 -9.07
N ALA A 2 -13.32 9.46 -8.71
CA ALA A 2 -13.56 10.60 -9.60
C ALA A 2 -12.58 11.74 -9.31
N LYS A 3 -11.99 12.34 -10.34
CA LYS A 3 -11.29 13.62 -10.21
C LYS A 3 -12.24 14.74 -10.65
N CYS A 4 -12.78 15.48 -9.70
CA CYS A 4 -13.74 16.55 -9.98
C CYS A 4 -13.02 17.89 -10.25
N PRO A 5 -13.59 18.78 -11.08
CA PRO A 5 -14.89 18.66 -11.77
C PRO A 5 -14.84 17.98 -13.15
N SER A 6 -13.65 17.87 -13.77
CA SER A 6 -13.51 17.52 -15.21
C SER A 6 -13.31 16.03 -15.51
N GLY A 7 -13.32 15.16 -14.51
CA GLY A 7 -12.91 13.76 -14.65
C GLY A 7 -11.39 13.59 -14.58
N PRO A 8 -10.87 12.35 -14.68
CA PRO A 8 -11.54 11.09 -15.05
C PRO A 8 -12.43 10.45 -13.97
N PHE A 9 -13.30 9.52 -14.39
CA PHE A 9 -14.20 8.75 -13.52
C PHE A 9 -14.03 7.26 -13.75
N VAL A 10 -14.00 6.49 -12.66
CA VAL A 10 -13.91 5.03 -12.68
C VAL A 10 -14.88 4.46 -11.65
N LYS A 11 -15.62 3.44 -12.06
CA LYS A 11 -16.49 2.64 -11.19
C LYS A 11 -15.84 1.28 -10.97
N PHE A 12 -15.69 0.89 -9.72
CA PHE A 12 -15.18 -0.43 -9.33
C PHE A 12 -16.33 -1.26 -8.75
N LEU A 13 -16.32 -2.55 -9.06
CA LEU A 13 -17.05 -3.56 -8.29
C LEU A 13 -16.07 -4.15 -7.28
N VAL A 14 -16.37 -4.04 -5.99
CA VAL A 14 -15.50 -4.55 -4.92
C VAL A 14 -16.06 -5.88 -4.44
N SER A 15 -15.20 -6.90 -4.41
CA SER A 15 -15.48 -8.25 -3.93
C SER A 15 -14.36 -8.70 -2.99
N ALA A 16 -14.58 -9.82 -2.27
CA ALA A 16 -13.59 -10.43 -1.36
C ALA A 16 -12.99 -9.45 -0.33
N VAL A 17 -13.87 -8.74 0.39
CA VAL A 17 -13.45 -7.81 1.44
C VAL A 17 -13.13 -8.60 2.72
N HIS A 18 -11.87 -8.54 3.12
CA HIS A 18 -11.35 -9.09 4.37
C HIS A 18 -11.04 -7.96 5.34
N THR A 19 -11.49 -8.08 6.59
CA THR A 19 -11.34 -7.03 7.62
C THR A 19 -10.31 -7.44 8.67
N MET A 20 -9.77 -6.46 9.43
CA MET A 20 -8.79 -6.72 10.50
C MET A 20 -9.29 -7.65 11.62
N GLU A 21 -10.57 -8.00 11.66
CA GLU A 21 -11.10 -8.98 12.62
C GLU A 21 -10.76 -10.43 12.22
N GLU A 22 -10.27 -10.64 11.00
CA GLU A 22 -9.87 -11.96 10.53
C GLU A 22 -8.57 -12.44 11.20
N LEU A 23 -8.59 -13.67 11.72
CA LEU A 23 -7.50 -14.28 12.49
C LEU A 23 -6.14 -14.31 11.75
N LYS A 24 -6.14 -14.28 10.43
CA LYS A 24 -4.92 -14.37 9.60
C LYS A 24 -4.22 -13.03 9.41
N LEU A 25 -4.91 -11.92 9.66
CA LEU A 25 -4.42 -10.57 9.45
C LEU A 25 -3.88 -10.00 10.77
N THR A 26 -2.61 -10.29 11.04
CA THR A 26 -1.96 -10.00 12.33
C THR A 26 -1.07 -8.76 12.31
N GLY A 27 -0.91 -8.14 11.14
CA GLY A 27 -0.11 -6.94 10.97
C GLY A 27 -0.73 -5.72 11.65
N ASN A 28 0.11 -4.78 12.05
CA ASN A 28 -0.30 -3.47 12.56
C ASN A 28 0.70 -2.40 12.15
N HIS A 29 0.21 -1.24 11.73
CA HIS A 29 1.06 -0.11 11.36
C HIS A 29 0.48 1.20 11.88
N LEU A 30 1.32 2.23 11.97
CA LEU A 30 0.92 3.53 12.49
C LEU A 30 -0.17 4.15 11.63
N LYS A 31 -1.20 4.68 12.29
CA LYS A 31 -2.19 5.51 11.62
C LYS A 31 -1.55 6.83 11.18
N GLY A 32 -1.54 7.06 9.86
CA GLY A 32 -1.01 8.29 9.26
C GLY A 32 0.47 8.25 8.91
N SER A 33 1.15 7.11 9.05
CA SER A 33 2.42 6.88 8.35
C SER A 33 2.21 6.88 6.84
N ARG A 34 3.30 7.04 6.09
CA ARG A 34 3.24 7.16 4.63
C ARG A 34 3.43 5.76 4.01
N PRO A 35 2.41 5.18 3.36
CA PRO A 35 2.55 3.87 2.72
C PRO A 35 3.56 3.92 1.58
N LEU A 36 4.28 2.82 1.38
CA LEU A 36 4.94 2.56 0.10
C LEU A 36 3.90 1.95 -0.85
N LEU A 37 3.75 2.52 -2.04
CA LEU A 37 2.83 2.00 -3.04
C LEU A 37 3.60 1.14 -4.04
N THR A 38 3.22 -0.13 -4.18
CA THR A 38 3.80 -1.06 -5.14
C THR A 38 2.76 -1.48 -6.15
N PHE A 39 3.08 -1.32 -7.44
CA PHE A 39 2.21 -1.71 -8.54
C PHE A 39 2.88 -2.83 -9.35
N SER A 40 2.13 -3.88 -9.67
CA SER A 40 2.62 -4.92 -10.58
C SER A 40 2.90 -4.36 -11.98
N ALA A 41 3.86 -4.96 -12.71
CA ALA A 41 4.22 -4.55 -14.06
C ALA A 41 3.05 -4.58 -15.06
N ASN A 42 1.99 -5.34 -14.75
CA ASN A 42 0.78 -5.41 -15.57
C ASN A 42 0.07 -4.06 -15.72
N PHE A 43 0.26 -3.12 -14.78
CA PHE A 43 -0.32 -1.79 -14.88
C PHE A 43 0.26 -0.95 -16.04
N GLU A 44 1.42 -1.34 -16.59
CA GLU A 44 2.06 -0.62 -17.70
C GLU A 44 1.69 -1.16 -19.08
N LYS A 45 0.86 -2.22 -19.16
CA LYS A 45 0.54 -2.87 -20.43
C LYS A 45 -0.45 -2.06 -21.28
N ASP A 46 -1.58 -1.65 -20.69
CA ASP A 46 -2.65 -0.95 -21.40
C ASP A 46 -2.86 0.47 -20.89
N ALA A 47 -3.37 1.35 -21.77
CA ALA A 47 -3.61 2.76 -21.42
C ALA A 47 -4.60 2.94 -20.27
N HIS A 48 -5.63 2.09 -20.19
CA HIS A 48 -6.61 2.15 -19.09
C HIS A 48 -5.99 1.72 -17.75
N TRP A 49 -5.10 0.72 -17.75
CA TRP A 49 -4.38 0.35 -16.54
C TRP A 49 -3.41 1.43 -16.08
N LYS A 50 -2.72 2.12 -17.00
CA LYS A 50 -1.86 3.27 -16.66
C LYS A 50 -2.67 4.40 -16.03
N LEU A 51 -3.84 4.71 -16.59
CA LEU A 51 -4.74 5.71 -16.00
C LEU A 51 -5.19 5.31 -14.60
N LEU A 52 -5.55 4.03 -14.41
CA LEU A 52 -5.96 3.51 -13.10
C LEU A 52 -4.82 3.56 -12.09
N LYS A 53 -3.59 3.23 -12.49
CA LYS A 53 -2.39 3.36 -11.66
C LYS A 53 -2.21 4.81 -11.17
N GLU A 54 -2.28 5.79 -12.06
CA GLU A 54 -2.16 7.21 -11.70
C GLU A 54 -3.28 7.69 -10.76
N MET A 55 -4.52 7.25 -11.00
CA MET A 55 -5.64 7.59 -10.14
C MET A 55 -5.52 6.95 -8.75
N LEU A 56 -5.10 5.69 -8.67
CA LEU A 56 -4.86 4.99 -7.41
C LEU A 56 -3.70 5.62 -6.64
N LEU A 57 -2.62 5.98 -7.34
CA LEU A 57 -1.48 6.67 -6.75
C LEU A 57 -1.92 7.98 -6.08
N GLN A 58 -2.66 8.84 -6.80
CA GLN A 58 -3.14 10.12 -6.24
C GLN A 58 -4.06 9.98 -5.00
N ILE A 59 -4.69 8.82 -4.81
CA ILE A 59 -5.65 8.60 -3.70
C ILE A 59 -4.99 7.95 -2.50
N PHE A 60 -4.15 6.94 -2.75
CA PHE A 60 -3.51 6.18 -1.68
C PHE A 60 -2.17 6.77 -1.26
N GLU A 61 -1.58 7.67 -2.05
CA GLU A 61 -0.39 8.40 -1.67
C GLU A 61 -0.73 9.47 -0.62
N VAL A 62 0.14 9.60 0.37
CA VAL A 62 0.08 10.67 1.36
C VAL A 62 0.99 11.82 0.89
N PRO A 63 0.43 13.00 0.56
CA PRO A 63 1.22 14.14 0.12
C PRO A 63 2.30 14.51 1.13
N LYS A 64 3.42 15.03 0.61
CA LYS A 64 4.48 15.58 1.45
C LYS A 64 3.89 16.68 2.34
N ASP A 65 4.30 16.69 3.61
CA ASP A 65 3.91 17.71 4.59
C ASP A 65 2.40 17.77 4.91
N HIS A 66 1.67 16.69 4.65
CA HIS A 66 0.28 16.58 5.08
C HIS A 66 0.18 16.68 6.61
N ARG A 67 -0.73 17.51 7.14
CA ARG A 67 -0.83 17.87 8.58
C ARG A 67 -0.88 16.68 9.54
N LYS A 68 -1.42 15.54 9.10
CA LYS A 68 -1.56 14.31 9.90
C LYS A 68 -0.50 13.24 9.56
N ALA A 69 0.40 13.51 8.63
CA ALA A 69 1.43 12.56 8.22
C ALA A 69 2.46 12.38 9.34
N LYS A 70 2.82 11.12 9.57
CA LYS A 70 3.96 10.74 10.40
C LYS A 70 5.19 10.54 9.50
N PRO A 71 6.40 10.75 10.01
CA PRO A 71 7.62 10.70 9.20
C PRO A 71 8.04 9.28 8.80
N PHE A 72 7.42 8.24 9.37
CA PHE A 72 7.83 6.86 9.21
C PHE A 72 7.14 6.16 8.02
N HIS A 73 7.84 5.17 7.47
CA HIS A 73 7.35 4.21 6.49
C HIS A 73 7.36 2.82 7.14
N ASP A 74 6.17 2.31 7.48
CA ASP A 74 6.00 1.06 8.25
C ASP A 74 4.99 0.10 7.60
N HIS A 75 4.45 0.45 6.44
CA HIS A 75 3.56 -0.41 5.69
C HIS A 75 3.65 -0.18 4.17
N VAL A 76 3.19 -1.18 3.44
CA VAL A 76 3.18 -1.24 1.98
C VAL A 76 1.77 -1.56 1.51
N PHE A 77 1.27 -0.77 0.57
CA PHE A 77 0.09 -1.13 -0.21
C PHE A 77 0.54 -1.75 -1.53
N VAL A 78 0.03 -2.94 -1.81
CA VAL A 78 0.35 -3.69 -3.02
C VAL A 78 -0.88 -3.77 -3.90
N PHE A 79 -0.73 -3.31 -5.14
CA PHE A 79 -1.72 -3.43 -6.20
C PHE A 79 -1.21 -4.37 -7.27
N SER A 80 -1.93 -5.47 -7.50
CA SER A 80 -1.61 -6.44 -8.54
C SER A 80 -2.81 -6.70 -9.44
N ILE A 81 -2.57 -6.99 -10.72
CA ILE A 81 -3.62 -7.36 -11.66
C ILE A 81 -3.51 -8.84 -11.95
N ALA A 82 -4.56 -9.59 -11.63
CA ALA A 82 -4.72 -10.99 -11.97
C ALA A 82 -6.17 -11.23 -12.41
N ASP A 83 -6.36 -11.95 -13.52
CA ASP A 83 -7.68 -12.22 -14.12
C ASP A 83 -8.53 -10.97 -14.36
N ASP A 84 -7.91 -9.88 -14.82
CA ASP A 84 -8.51 -8.54 -14.99
C ASP A 84 -9.10 -7.92 -13.71
N HIS A 85 -8.77 -8.47 -12.55
CA HIS A 85 -9.11 -7.91 -11.24
C HIS A 85 -7.89 -7.25 -10.60
N ILE A 86 -8.13 -6.10 -9.96
CA ILE A 86 -7.14 -5.44 -9.11
C ILE A 86 -7.23 -6.05 -7.71
N TRP A 87 -6.17 -6.74 -7.31
CA TRP A 87 -5.97 -7.22 -5.95
C TRP A 87 -5.24 -6.17 -5.14
N PHE A 88 -5.86 -5.75 -4.04
CA PHE A 88 -5.29 -4.84 -3.06
C PHE A 88 -4.89 -5.62 -1.81
N ARG A 89 -3.66 -5.39 -1.34
CA ARG A 89 -3.17 -5.96 -0.08
C ARG A 89 -2.43 -4.92 0.74
N ASN A 90 -2.57 -5.01 2.06
CA ASN A 90 -1.89 -4.16 3.03
C ASN A 90 -0.91 -5.00 3.85
N TYR A 91 0.35 -4.57 3.90
CA TYR A 91 1.39 -5.26 4.64
C TYR A 91 2.11 -4.33 5.60
N GLN A 92 2.29 -4.74 6.84
CA GLN A 92 3.23 -4.15 7.77
C GLN A 92 4.67 -4.53 7.38
N ILE A 93 5.57 -3.55 7.46
CA ILE A 93 7.02 -3.75 7.41
C ILE A 93 7.50 -4.14 8.80
N SER A 94 7.88 -5.40 8.98
CA SER A 94 8.44 -5.91 10.23
C SER A 94 9.95 -6.06 10.11
N THR A 95 10.68 -5.53 11.09
CA THR A 95 12.13 -5.73 11.23
C THR A 95 12.38 -6.36 12.59
N HIS A 96 13.14 -7.45 12.62
CA HIS A 96 13.55 -8.06 13.88
C HIS A 96 14.58 -7.15 14.55
N HIS A 97 14.20 -6.48 15.63
CA HIS A 97 15.13 -5.70 16.44
C HIS A 97 15.79 -6.63 17.46
N ASN A 98 17.06 -6.97 17.25
CA ASN A 98 17.88 -7.59 18.29
C ASN A 98 18.52 -6.47 19.12
N GLU A 99 18.38 -6.52 20.46
CA GLU A 99 18.94 -5.51 21.37
C GLU A 99 20.47 -5.33 21.24
N SER A 100 21.16 -6.26 20.57
CA SER A 100 22.59 -6.23 20.28
C SER A 100 23.00 -5.38 19.08
N ASP A 101 22.07 -4.94 18.23
CA ASP A 101 22.39 -4.18 17.01
C ASP A 101 22.64 -2.71 17.31
N LYS A 102 23.91 -2.38 17.58
CA LYS A 102 24.40 -1.00 17.78
C LYS A 102 24.34 -0.13 16.51
N LEU A 103 24.01 -0.71 15.35
CA LEU A 103 23.92 -0.01 14.07
C LEU A 103 22.44 0.12 13.65
N PRO A 104 21.95 1.32 13.25
CA PRO A 104 20.55 1.55 12.86
C PRO A 104 20.07 0.79 11.61
N ARG A 105 20.89 -0.10 11.04
CA ARG A 105 20.64 -0.87 9.81
C ARG A 105 20.87 -2.38 9.97
N GLY A 106 21.18 -2.86 11.16
CA GLY A 106 21.63 -4.25 11.41
C GLY A 106 20.63 -5.37 11.10
N GLY A 107 19.34 -5.05 10.92
CA GLY A 107 18.28 -6.05 10.68
C GLY A 107 17.47 -5.88 9.39
N LEU A 108 17.96 -5.07 8.43
CA LEU A 108 17.28 -4.87 7.14
C LEU A 108 17.28 -6.13 6.25
N ASP A 109 18.28 -6.99 6.41
CA ASP A 109 18.41 -8.29 5.75
C ASP A 109 17.30 -9.27 6.14
N LYS A 110 16.69 -9.07 7.31
CA LYS A 110 15.60 -9.90 7.86
C LYS A 110 14.24 -9.20 7.84
N MET A 111 14.10 -8.18 7.00
CA MET A 111 12.81 -7.50 6.84
C MET A 111 11.77 -8.48 6.29
N THR A 112 10.62 -8.55 6.96
CA THR A 112 9.48 -9.39 6.56
C THR A 112 8.23 -8.54 6.40
N LEU A 113 7.28 -9.03 5.58
CA LEU A 113 5.99 -8.39 5.35
C LEU A 113 4.90 -9.22 6.02
N ILE A 114 4.10 -8.61 6.87
CA ILE A 114 3.00 -9.25 7.60
C ILE A 114 1.68 -8.63 7.13
N GLU A 115 0.71 -9.45 6.71
CA GLU A 115 -0.57 -8.95 6.20
C GLU A 115 -1.43 -8.36 7.33
N VAL A 116 -2.02 -7.20 7.06
CA VAL A 116 -2.79 -6.34 7.99
C VAL A 116 -4.27 -6.41 7.67
#